data_AF-A0A9D9RDB2-F1
#
_entry.id   AF-A0A9D9RDB2-F1
#
_cell.length_a   1.000
_cell.length_b   1.000
_cell.length_c   1.000
_cell.angle_alpha   90.00
_cell.angle_beta   90.00
_cell.angle_gamma   90.00
#
_symmetry.space_group_name_H-M   'P 1'
#
loop_
_entity.id
_entity.type
_entity.pdbx_description
1 polymer ?
#
loop_
_entity_poly.entity_id
_entity_poly.type
_entity_poly.pdbx_seq_one_letter_code
_entity_poly.pdbx_strand_id
1 'polypeptide(L)'
;MKIKNLILFVSLVVNFSAIGQSKNDTRININQILFSYYSGMTTVAPLLEMPNYRLNIESNGNAILKWSRNCPQSRNNYLICSYQGSFSKKEFKQLARYLLKIDFLNLKEKYIQELGPNEEPYEDWGDASFTIFYNNNYSKTVVDENLEMPQLVKLRKKLVKLKKKIKWTPVVN
;
A
#
# COMPACT_ATOMS: atom_id res chain seq x y z
N MET A 1 8.57 -80.73 5.08
CA MET A 1 9.59 -79.90 4.40
C MET A 1 8.94 -78.59 3.99
N LYS A 2 9.43 -77.46 4.54
CA LYS A 2 9.37 -76.05 4.05
C LYS A 2 8.01 -75.43 3.69
N ILE A 3 7.66 -74.18 3.95
CA ILE A 3 8.16 -73.03 4.72
C ILE A 3 6.89 -72.18 4.97
N LYS A 4 6.79 -71.59 6.16
CA LYS A 4 5.79 -70.58 6.53
C LYS A 4 5.95 -69.34 5.66
N ASN A 5 4.89 -68.84 5.03
CA ASN A 5 4.82 -67.45 4.56
C ASN A 5 3.83 -66.68 5.42
N LEU A 6 4.39 -66.13 6.51
CA LEU A 6 3.78 -65.11 7.34
C LEU A 6 3.93 -63.78 6.58
N ILE A 7 2.85 -63.26 6.02
CA ILE A 7 2.85 -61.94 5.37
C ILE A 7 2.90 -60.88 6.48
N LEU A 8 4.09 -60.32 6.70
CA LEU A 8 4.31 -59.17 7.56
C LEU A 8 3.80 -57.92 6.83
N PHE A 9 2.67 -57.36 7.28
CA PHE A 9 2.33 -55.98 6.94
C PHE A 9 3.26 -55.06 7.74
N VAL A 10 4.31 -54.57 7.09
CA VAL A 10 5.11 -53.46 7.61
C VAL A 10 4.30 -52.19 7.43
N SER A 11 3.60 -51.78 8.48
CA SER A 11 3.04 -50.44 8.59
C SER A 11 4.19 -49.44 8.60
N LEU A 12 4.44 -48.81 7.45
CA LEU A 12 5.25 -47.60 7.39
C LEU A 12 4.50 -46.52 8.17
N VAL A 13 4.83 -46.36 9.44
CA VAL A 13 4.51 -45.15 10.18
C VAL A 13 5.43 -44.08 9.62
N VAL A 14 4.96 -43.37 8.60
CA VAL A 14 5.60 -42.13 8.17
C VAL A 14 5.39 -41.17 9.33
N ASN A 15 6.43 -41.00 10.14
CA ASN A 15 6.55 -39.85 11.03
C ASN A 15 6.60 -38.61 10.12
N PHE A 16 5.43 -38.14 9.69
CA PHE A 16 5.25 -36.72 9.45
C PHE A 16 5.42 -36.08 10.82
N SER A 17 6.68 -35.78 11.17
CA SER A 17 6.95 -34.67 12.05
C SER A 17 6.26 -33.49 11.38
N ALA A 18 5.07 -33.17 11.86
CA ALA A 18 4.50 -31.86 11.70
C ALA A 18 5.57 -30.94 12.25
N ILE A 19 6.41 -30.43 11.35
CA ILE A 19 7.17 -29.22 11.57
C ILE A 19 6.06 -28.25 11.88
N GLY A 20 5.81 -28.06 13.17
CA GLY A 20 5.08 -26.93 13.68
C GLY A 20 5.81 -25.76 13.11
N GLN A 21 5.31 -25.23 11.99
CA GLN A 21 5.48 -23.83 11.68
C GLN A 21 4.96 -23.16 12.92
N SER A 22 5.90 -22.77 13.78
CA SER A 22 5.68 -21.69 14.70
C SER A 22 5.16 -20.56 13.82
N LYS A 23 3.83 -20.40 13.79
CA LYS A 23 3.23 -19.09 13.57
C LYS A 23 3.79 -18.26 14.70
N ASN A 24 4.98 -17.71 14.49
CA ASN A 24 5.35 -16.47 15.13
C ASN A 24 4.30 -15.49 14.61
N ASP A 25 3.18 -15.44 15.34
CA ASP A 25 2.03 -14.58 15.12
C ASP A 25 2.50 -13.16 15.45
N THR A 26 3.43 -12.70 14.62
CA THR A 26 4.10 -11.42 14.76
C THR A 26 3.08 -10.42 14.30
N ARG A 27 2.21 -10.03 15.24
CA ARG A 27 1.10 -9.11 15.02
C ARG A 27 1.59 -7.95 14.17
N ILE A 28 1.12 -7.89 12.93
CA ILE A 28 1.54 -6.87 11.97
C ILE A 28 1.11 -5.51 12.50
N ASN A 29 2.08 -4.65 12.81
CA ASN A 29 1.88 -3.29 13.25
C ASN A 29 2.31 -2.33 12.15
N ILE A 30 1.33 -1.75 11.46
CA ILE A 30 1.57 -0.75 10.43
C ILE A 30 1.90 0.57 11.13
N ASN A 31 3.05 1.17 10.82
CA ASN A 31 3.53 2.38 11.47
C ASN A 31 3.45 3.62 10.56
N GLN A 32 3.50 3.42 9.23
CA GLN A 32 3.49 4.51 8.25
C GLN A 32 2.93 4.04 6.91
N ILE A 33 2.28 4.97 6.19
CA ILE A 33 1.83 4.75 4.81
C ILE A 33 2.30 5.94 3.96
N LEU A 34 3.03 5.65 2.89
CA LEU A 34 3.30 6.60 1.81
C LEU A 34 2.34 6.33 0.66
N PHE A 35 1.78 7.40 0.12
CA PHE A 35 0.82 7.34 -0.96
C PHE A 35 1.14 8.41 -2.00
N SER A 36 1.27 7.97 -3.25
CA SER A 36 1.39 8.84 -4.42
C SER A 36 0.34 8.44 -5.44
N TYR A 37 -0.13 9.41 -6.20
CA TYR A 37 -1.16 9.21 -7.21
C TYR A 37 -0.84 10.08 -8.41
N TYR A 38 -0.80 9.47 -9.59
CA TYR A 38 -0.67 10.14 -10.86
C TYR A 38 -1.87 9.79 -11.74
N SER A 39 -2.35 10.79 -12.48
CA SER A 39 -3.40 10.62 -13.50
C SER A 39 -3.13 11.59 -14.62
N GLY A 40 -3.17 11.07 -15.85
CA GLY A 40 -3.04 11.83 -17.09
C GLY A 40 -4.28 12.67 -17.43
N MET A 41 -5.42 12.44 -16.75
CA MET A 41 -6.59 13.31 -16.91
C MET A 41 -6.30 14.71 -16.34
N THR A 42 -6.49 15.73 -17.15
CA THR A 42 -6.52 17.15 -16.76
C THR A 42 -7.81 17.54 -16.03
N THR A 43 -8.37 16.66 -15.18
CA THR A 43 -9.44 17.10 -14.28
C THR A 43 -8.79 17.93 -13.18
N VAL A 44 -8.96 19.24 -13.31
CA VAL A 44 -8.42 20.28 -12.43
C VAL A 44 -8.87 20.01 -11.01
N ALA A 45 -8.04 19.31 -10.26
CA ALA A 45 -8.31 18.99 -8.89
C ALA A 45 -7.36 19.79 -7.98
N PRO A 46 -7.87 20.38 -6.88
CA PRO A 46 -7.20 21.41 -6.08
C PRO A 46 -5.82 20.96 -5.56
N LEU A 47 -4.96 21.86 -5.07
CA LEU A 47 -3.56 21.60 -4.60
C LEU A 47 -3.32 20.28 -3.81
N LEU A 48 -4.36 19.69 -3.20
CA LEU A 48 -4.39 18.38 -2.53
C LEU A 48 -4.64 17.17 -3.46
N GLU A 49 -4.70 17.38 -4.76
CA GLU A 49 -4.92 16.38 -5.82
C GLU A 49 -3.89 16.58 -6.94
N MET A 50 -2.93 17.49 -6.76
CA MET A 50 -1.77 17.58 -7.63
C MET A 50 -0.97 16.28 -7.55
N PRO A 51 -0.70 15.61 -8.68
CA PRO A 51 -0.02 14.32 -8.71
C PRO A 51 1.42 14.38 -8.20
N ASN A 52 1.98 15.58 -8.05
CA ASN A 52 3.36 15.81 -7.66
C ASN A 52 3.62 15.68 -6.15
N TYR A 53 2.59 15.62 -5.30
CA TYR A 53 2.76 15.47 -3.85
C TYR A 53 2.51 14.03 -3.39
N ARG A 54 3.52 13.47 -2.73
CA ARG A 54 3.39 12.26 -1.95
C ARG A 54 2.84 12.60 -0.56
N LEU A 55 1.79 11.88 -0.17
CA LEU A 55 1.26 11.88 1.19
C LEU A 55 2.05 10.87 2.03
N ASN A 56 2.57 11.32 3.15
CA ASN A 56 3.12 10.50 4.21
C ASN A 56 2.23 10.63 5.45
N ILE A 57 1.74 9.52 5.99
CA ILE A 57 0.99 9.49 7.25
C ILE A 57 1.59 8.47 8.20
N GLU A 58 1.67 8.86 9.46
CA GLU A 58 2.27 8.06 10.53
C GLU A 58 1.24 7.67 11.59
N SER A 59 1.49 6.54 12.25
CA SER A 59 0.64 5.98 13.30
C SER A 59 0.47 6.87 14.53
N ASN A 60 1.40 7.80 14.74
CA ASN A 60 1.34 8.84 15.78
C ASN A 60 0.32 9.96 15.46
N GLY A 61 -0.18 10.05 14.22
CA GLY A 61 -1.10 11.10 13.77
C GLY A 61 -0.44 12.23 12.97
N ASN A 62 0.87 12.15 12.70
CA ASN A 62 1.58 13.11 11.88
C ASN A 62 1.34 12.85 10.39
N ALA A 63 1.12 13.91 9.62
CA ALA A 63 0.99 13.84 8.17
C ALA A 63 1.89 14.87 7.50
N ILE A 64 2.55 14.44 6.42
CA ILE A 64 3.38 15.30 5.58
C ILE A 64 2.89 15.15 4.14
N LEU A 65 2.65 16.26 3.47
CA LEU A 65 2.62 16.31 2.02
C LEU A 65 3.95 16.86 1.54
N LYS A 66 4.60 16.16 0.62
CA LYS A 66 5.90 16.57 0.10
C LYS A 66 5.97 16.35 -1.40
N TRP A 67 6.59 17.28 -2.11
CA TRP A 67 6.95 17.12 -3.51
C TRP A 67 7.76 15.81 -3.68
N SER A 68 7.39 14.99 -4.67
CA SER A 68 7.98 13.66 -4.84
C SER A 68 9.46 13.72 -5.24
N ARG A 69 9.85 14.76 -5.99
CA ARG A 69 11.22 15.02 -6.48
C ARG A 69 11.85 16.24 -5.78
N ASN A 70 12.99 16.70 -6.29
CA ASN A 70 13.57 17.98 -5.89
C ASN A 70 12.55 19.10 -6.12
N CYS A 71 12.36 19.92 -5.09
CA CYS A 71 11.54 21.12 -5.15
C CYS A 71 12.11 22.05 -6.25
N PRO A 72 11.36 22.37 -7.31
CA PRO A 72 11.88 23.25 -8.34
C PRO A 72 12.09 24.66 -7.78
N GLN A 73 13.15 25.33 -8.25
CA GLN A 73 13.44 26.70 -7.86
C GLN A 73 12.33 27.61 -8.36
N SER A 74 11.61 28.27 -7.44
CA SER A 74 10.60 29.25 -7.78
C SER A 74 11.28 30.58 -8.06
N ARG A 75 11.21 31.09 -9.31
CA ARG A 75 11.80 32.40 -9.69
C ARG A 75 11.22 33.57 -8.90
N ASN A 76 10.01 33.42 -8.34
CA ASN A 76 9.25 34.47 -7.64
C ASN A 76 8.74 34.05 -6.24
N ASN A 77 9.40 33.10 -5.56
CA ASN A 77 9.16 32.78 -4.14
C ASN A 77 7.77 32.28 -3.69
N TYR A 78 7.06 31.40 -4.44
CA TYR A 78 5.79 30.83 -3.92
C TYR A 78 5.51 29.37 -4.27
N LEU A 79 6.54 28.52 -4.44
CA LEU A 79 6.29 27.07 -4.46
C LEU A 79 6.55 26.45 -3.08
N ILE A 80 5.47 26.17 -2.35
CA ILE A 80 5.54 25.43 -1.09
C ILE A 80 5.68 23.94 -1.40
N CYS A 81 6.88 23.39 -1.25
CA CYS A 81 7.14 21.98 -1.59
C CYS A 81 6.83 20.99 -0.48
N SER A 82 6.47 21.46 0.72
CA SER A 82 6.01 20.60 1.78
C SER A 82 4.98 21.27 2.68
N TYR A 83 4.03 20.47 3.14
CA TYR A 83 3.06 20.84 4.14
C TYR A 83 3.08 19.82 5.26
N GLN A 84 2.89 20.29 6.49
CA GLN A 84 2.67 19.45 7.64
C GLN A 84 1.22 19.55 8.10
N GLY A 85 0.71 18.48 8.67
CA GLY A 85 -0.62 18.44 9.26
C GLY A 85 -0.72 17.30 10.26
N SER A 86 -1.86 17.24 10.94
CA SER A 86 -2.15 16.21 11.92
C SER A 86 -3.55 15.65 11.72
N PHE A 87 -3.73 14.39 12.08
CA PHE A 87 -5.02 13.70 12.04
C PHE A 87 -5.14 12.75 13.22
N SER A 88 -6.34 12.18 13.41
CA SER A 88 -6.58 11.33 14.57
C SER A 88 -5.93 9.96 14.42
N LYS A 89 -5.33 9.44 15.51
CA LYS A 89 -4.86 8.04 15.58
C LYS A 89 -5.97 7.03 15.27
N LYS A 90 -7.24 7.40 15.48
CA LYS A 90 -8.41 6.58 15.13
C LYS A 90 -8.54 6.41 13.63
N GLU A 91 -8.35 7.47 12.85
CA GLU A 91 -8.36 7.41 11.39
C GLU A 91 -7.20 6.56 10.86
N PHE A 92 -6.00 6.66 11.45
CA PHE A 92 -4.89 5.77 11.09
C PHE A 92 -5.23 4.30 11.36
N LYS A 93 -5.77 3.98 12.53
CA LYS A 93 -6.18 2.61 12.89
C LYS A 93 -7.21 2.05 11.90
N GLN A 94 -8.10 2.88 11.35
CA GLN A 94 -9.07 2.44 10.34
C GLN A 94 -8.39 2.08 9.01
N LEU A 95 -7.37 2.83 8.59
CA LEU A 95 -6.56 2.51 7.41
C LEU A 95 -5.76 1.23 7.62
N ALA A 96 -5.08 1.11 8.77
CA ALA A 96 -4.31 -0.08 9.13
C ALA A 96 -5.19 -1.34 9.15
N ARG A 97 -6.39 -1.29 9.76
CA ARG A 97 -7.36 -2.40 9.73
C ARG A 97 -7.79 -2.76 8.31
N TYR A 98 -7.95 -1.76 7.44
CA TYR A 98 -8.31 -2.03 6.05
C TYR A 98 -7.19 -2.76 5.31
N LEU A 99 -5.94 -2.32 5.48
CA LEU A 99 -4.75 -2.96 4.91
C LEU A 99 -4.60 -4.42 5.37
N LEU A 100 -4.80 -4.67 6.68
CA LEU A 100 -4.79 -6.03 7.21
C LEU A 100 -5.95 -6.88 6.66
N LYS A 101 -7.13 -6.29 6.49
CA LYS A 101 -8.31 -6.98 5.92
C LYS A 101 -8.11 -7.42 4.47
N ILE A 102 -7.42 -6.61 3.67
CA ILE A 102 -7.12 -6.94 2.26
C ILE A 102 -5.86 -7.80 2.14
N ASP A 103 -5.28 -8.22 3.26
CA ASP A 103 -4.05 -9.01 3.30
C ASP A 103 -2.94 -8.40 2.44
N PHE A 104 -2.63 -7.13 2.73
CA PHE A 104 -1.76 -6.33 1.88
C PHE A 104 -0.39 -6.99 1.61
N LEU A 105 0.10 -7.86 2.51
CA LEU A 105 1.35 -8.58 2.34
C LEU A 105 1.34 -9.53 1.13
N ASN A 106 0.18 -10.10 0.80
CA ASN A 106 0.02 -11.07 -0.27
C ASN A 106 -0.45 -10.44 -1.59
N LEU A 107 -0.62 -9.12 -1.64
CA LEU A 107 -0.85 -8.40 -2.89
C LEU A 107 0.41 -8.49 -3.78
N LYS A 108 0.20 -8.57 -5.10
CA LYS A 108 1.29 -8.39 -6.07
C LYS A 108 1.88 -6.99 -5.92
N GLU A 109 3.16 -6.85 -6.22
CA GLU A 109 3.82 -5.54 -6.16
C GLU A 109 3.28 -4.59 -7.22
N LYS A 110 2.85 -5.13 -8.35
CA LYS A 110 2.36 -4.36 -9.49
C LYS A 110 1.14 -5.06 -10.08
N TYR A 111 0.08 -4.29 -10.29
CA TYR A 111 -1.09 -4.70 -11.03
C TYR A 111 -1.13 -3.90 -12.33
N ILE A 112 -0.93 -4.62 -13.44
CA ILE A 112 -1.10 -4.11 -14.79
C ILE A 112 -2.32 -4.83 -15.33
N GLN A 113 -3.31 -4.09 -15.82
CA GLN A 113 -4.42 -4.70 -16.54
C GLN A 113 -3.99 -4.85 -18.00
N GLU A 114 -3.88 -6.09 -18.46
CA GLU A 114 -3.69 -6.38 -19.88
C GLU A 114 -4.97 -5.99 -20.62
N LEU A 115 -4.82 -5.16 -21.64
CA LEU A 115 -5.93 -4.77 -22.51
C LEU A 115 -6.54 -6.01 -23.16
N GLY A 116 -7.87 -6.07 -23.21
CA GLY A 116 -8.55 -7.04 -24.06
C GLY A 116 -8.17 -6.84 -25.54
N PRO A 117 -8.29 -7.87 -26.39
CA PRO A 117 -7.85 -7.82 -27.79
C PRO A 117 -8.55 -6.76 -28.66
N ASN A 118 -9.64 -6.15 -28.17
CA ASN A 118 -10.41 -5.11 -28.83
C ASN A 118 -10.58 -3.85 -27.96
N GLU A 119 -9.83 -3.74 -26.87
CA GLU A 119 -9.84 -2.55 -26.02
C GLU A 119 -8.78 -1.57 -26.55
N GLU A 120 -9.20 -0.32 -26.82
CA GLU A 120 -8.24 0.72 -27.16
C GLU A 120 -7.30 0.98 -25.97
N PRO A 121 -6.01 1.28 -26.21
CA PRO A 121 -5.09 1.63 -25.15
C PRO A 121 -5.68 2.78 -24.34
N TYR A 122 -6.00 2.49 -23.07
CA TYR A 122 -6.79 3.32 -22.15
C TYR A 122 -6.52 4.82 -22.34
N GLU A 123 -7.54 5.65 -22.53
CA GLU A 123 -7.38 7.11 -22.55
C GLU A 123 -6.93 7.69 -21.18
N ASP A 124 -7.04 6.88 -20.12
CA ASP A 124 -6.78 7.26 -18.73
C ASP A 124 -5.50 6.63 -18.15
N TRP A 125 -4.34 7.13 -18.55
CA TRP A 125 -3.05 6.66 -18.02
C TRP A 125 -2.85 7.20 -16.61
N GLY A 126 -2.79 6.32 -15.61
CA GLY A 126 -2.56 6.72 -14.23
C GLY A 126 -2.08 5.57 -13.36
N ASP A 127 -1.44 5.92 -12.26
CA ASP A 127 -0.95 4.96 -11.28
C ASP A 127 -1.16 5.45 -9.85
N ALA A 128 -1.41 4.51 -8.95
CA ALA A 128 -1.40 4.76 -7.52
C ALA A 128 -0.35 3.87 -6.87
N SER A 129 0.60 4.49 -6.20
CA SER A 129 1.66 3.81 -5.45
C SER A 129 1.41 3.92 -3.96
N PHE A 130 1.44 2.78 -3.28
CA PHE A 130 1.28 2.66 -1.84
C PHE A 130 2.51 1.97 -1.26
N THR A 131 3.26 2.64 -0.39
CA THR A 131 4.33 2.00 0.40
C THR A 131 3.87 1.92 1.85
N ILE A 132 3.67 0.69 2.33
CA ILE A 132 3.22 0.40 3.69
C ILE A 132 4.43 -0.04 4.50
N PHE A 133 4.75 0.72 5.55
CA PHE A 133 5.77 0.34 6.52
C PHE A 133 5.11 -0.37 7.69
N TYR A 134 5.74 -1.44 8.16
CA TYR A 134 5.21 -2.27 9.23
C TYR A 134 6.31 -2.94 10.06
N ASN A 135 5.98 -3.28 11.31
CA ASN A 135 6.89 -3.89 12.29
C ASN A 135 8.23 -3.14 12.38
N ASN A 136 8.18 -1.81 12.26
CA ASN A 136 9.26 -0.83 12.32
C ASN A 136 10.36 -0.93 11.24
N ASN A 137 10.60 -2.10 10.64
CA ASN A 137 11.74 -2.32 9.74
C ASN A 137 11.35 -2.87 8.36
N TYR A 138 10.08 -3.20 8.13
CA TYR A 138 9.64 -3.77 6.87
C TYR A 138 8.84 -2.75 6.07
N SER A 139 8.90 -2.89 4.75
CA SER A 139 8.03 -2.15 3.85
C SER A 139 7.55 -3.04 2.71
N LYS A 140 6.34 -2.77 2.23
CA LYS A 140 5.81 -3.34 1.00
C LYS A 140 5.27 -2.22 0.13
N THR A 141 5.68 -2.23 -1.14
CA THR A 141 5.15 -1.33 -2.15
C THR A 141 4.17 -2.09 -3.05
N VAL A 142 3.02 -1.46 -3.31
CA VAL A 142 2.00 -1.93 -4.24
C VAL A 142 1.69 -0.81 -5.21
N VAL A 143 1.67 -1.11 -6.50
CA VAL A 143 1.33 -0.18 -7.58
C VAL A 143 0.09 -0.69 -8.31
N ASP A 144 -0.93 0.17 -8.37
CA ASP A 144 -2.17 -0.02 -9.13
C ASP A 144 -2.07 0.80 -10.42
N GLU A 145 -1.54 0.20 -11.49
CA GLU A 145 -1.57 0.83 -12.82
C GLU A 145 -2.97 0.73 -13.40
N ASN A 146 -3.39 1.75 -14.13
CA ASN A 146 -4.74 1.91 -14.69
C ASN A 146 -5.84 2.08 -13.61
N LEU A 147 -5.48 2.01 -12.31
CA LEU A 147 -6.31 2.46 -11.19
C LEU A 147 -7.60 1.67 -10.98
N GLU A 148 -7.63 0.40 -11.38
CA GLU A 148 -8.85 -0.42 -11.42
C GLU A 148 -8.93 -1.46 -10.29
N MET A 149 -7.82 -1.80 -9.61
CA MET A 149 -7.84 -2.88 -8.62
C MET A 149 -8.81 -2.53 -7.47
N PRO A 150 -9.97 -3.22 -7.30
CA PRO A 150 -11.06 -2.72 -6.45
C PRO A 150 -10.66 -2.43 -5.00
N GLN A 151 -9.74 -3.22 -4.44
CA GLN A 151 -9.24 -3.07 -3.08
C GLN A 151 -8.34 -1.82 -2.95
N LEU A 152 -7.50 -1.55 -3.95
CA LEU A 152 -6.59 -0.40 -3.99
C LEU A 152 -7.35 0.89 -4.33
N VAL A 153 -8.37 0.83 -5.19
CA VAL A 153 -9.32 1.93 -5.43
C VAL A 153 -9.97 2.38 -4.12
N LYS A 154 -10.42 1.44 -3.29
CA LYS A 154 -11.05 1.77 -2.01
C LYS A 154 -10.04 2.32 -1.00
N LEU A 155 -8.80 1.84 -0.98
CA LEU A 155 -7.72 2.41 -0.17
C LEU A 155 -7.41 3.86 -0.60
N ARG A 156 -7.23 4.10 -1.90
CA ARG A 156 -7.03 5.43 -2.51
C ARG A 156 -8.13 6.39 -2.09
N LYS A 157 -9.41 6.02 -2.24
CA LYS A 157 -10.56 6.85 -1.81
C LYS A 157 -10.49 7.21 -0.32
N LYS A 158 -10.07 6.28 0.55
CA LYS A 158 -9.91 6.55 1.99
C LYS A 158 -8.77 7.53 2.26
N LEU A 159 -7.63 7.37 1.60
CA LEU A 159 -6.46 8.25 1.75
C LEU A 159 -6.74 9.67 1.21
N VAL A 160 -7.39 9.79 0.06
CA VAL A 160 -7.84 11.08 -0.49
C VAL A 160 -8.82 11.76 0.46
N LYS A 161 -9.79 11.02 1.01
CA LYS A 161 -10.73 11.57 2.00
C LYS A 161 -10.02 12.04 3.27
N LEU A 162 -9.00 11.33 3.75
CA LEU A 162 -8.19 11.75 4.88
C LEU A 162 -7.40 13.03 4.55
N LYS A 163 -6.73 13.05 3.40
CA LYS A 163 -5.96 14.21 2.90
C LYS A 163 -6.78 15.50 2.87
N LYS A 164 -8.06 15.42 2.44
CA LYS A 164 -9.00 16.56 2.40
C LYS A 164 -9.43 17.08 3.78
N LYS A 165 -9.35 16.26 4.82
CA LYS A 165 -9.74 16.66 6.20
C LYS A 165 -8.61 17.32 6.99
N ILE A 166 -7.36 17.04 6.62
CA ILE A 166 -6.20 17.55 7.33
C ILE A 166 -6.09 19.05 7.08
N LYS A 167 -5.89 19.82 8.16
CA LYS A 167 -5.48 21.22 8.06
C LYS A 167 -3.98 21.25 7.76
N TRP A 168 -3.63 21.76 6.59
CA TRP A 168 -2.25 21.79 6.10
C TRP A 168 -1.59 23.13 6.41
N THR A 169 -0.40 23.06 7.01
CA THR A 169 0.45 24.21 7.29
C THR A 169 1.67 24.13 6.38
N PRO A 170 1.99 25.17 5.59
CA PRO A 170 3.21 25.23 4.80
C PRO A 170 4.45 25.01 5.67
N VAL A 171 5.38 24.20 5.18
CA VAL A 171 6.74 24.13 5.73
C VAL A 171 7.59 25.03 4.84
N VAL A 172 7.96 26.20 5.37
CA VAL A 172 8.86 27.13 4.70
C VAL A 172 10.28 26.70 5.04
N ASN A 173 11.06 26.35 4.02
CA ASN A 173 12.49 26.08 4.15
C ASN A 173 13.29 27.35 3.89
#